data_AF-A0A7D9LJI4-F1
#
_entry.id   AF-A0A7D9LJI4-F1
#
_cell.length_a   1.000
_cell.length_b   1.000
_cell.length_c   1.000
_cell.angle_alpha   90.00
_cell.angle_beta   90.00
_cell.angle_gamma   90.00
#
_symmetry.space_group_name_H-M   'P 1'
#
loop_
_entity.id
_entity.type
_entity.pdbx_description
1 polymer ?
#
loop_
_entity_poly.entity_id
_entity_poly.type
_entity_poly.pdbx_seq_one_letter_code
_entity_poly.pdbx_strand_id
1 'polypeptide(L)'
;MPIAIQINQEPSPENPIWTPHEPNEHDWMLAKFWLGVSESNFHQLCTHLLRTHLTTESFALSTWRNLASPHPVFKLLQPHIYGVLAIDTIGRKELIGSGGIVDQSLSLGGGGHVKFIEECFKQVNLQDYNLPNALKKRGVDDPSKLPGYYYRDDGLALWEAIKAFVGDIIGIFYKNDDDVKRDNEIQSWIYDVHKNGWRVNPGHQDHGVPTSFESREQLIEVLTSLIFTFSCQHAAVNFSQKDHYGFTPNAPTILRKPPPKKKGEATLKSIMSTLPNKGQASKAIATVYILTKFSEDERYLGNYSATAWEDNDALDAISRFQDNLEDISMKIKERNANLEVPYTYLLPECIPNGTAI
;
A
#
# COMPACT_ATOMS: atom_id res chain seq x y z
N MET A 1 9.55 19.06 -9.37
CA MET A 1 8.67 20.17 -9.79
C MET A 1 7.73 19.68 -10.90
N PRO A 2 6.42 19.95 -10.84
CA PRO A 2 5.49 19.65 -11.94
C PRO A 2 5.69 20.64 -13.10
N ILE A 3 6.03 20.13 -14.29
CA ILE A 3 6.39 20.96 -15.46
C ILE A 3 5.36 20.92 -16.60
N ALA A 4 4.56 19.85 -16.66
CA ALA A 4 3.53 19.66 -17.67
C ALA A 4 2.44 18.72 -17.13
N ILE A 5 1.18 18.99 -17.48
CA ILE A 5 0.04 18.11 -17.23
C ILE A 5 -0.76 18.01 -18.53
N GLN A 6 -1.15 16.80 -18.92
CA GLN A 6 -2.19 16.57 -19.92
C GLN A 6 -3.32 15.81 -19.21
N ILE A 7 -4.55 16.33 -19.25
CA ILE A 7 -5.61 15.86 -18.36
C ILE A 7 -6.09 14.45 -18.75
N ASN A 8 -6.21 14.19 -20.05
CA ASN A 8 -6.60 12.87 -20.58
C ASN A 8 -5.52 12.28 -21.49
N GLN A 9 -5.71 11.02 -21.89
CA GLN A 9 -4.72 10.26 -22.67
C GLN A 9 -4.56 10.79 -24.11
N GLU A 10 -5.66 11.00 -24.85
CA GLU A 10 -5.59 11.36 -26.28
C GLU A 10 -5.27 12.85 -26.48
N PRO A 11 -4.09 13.22 -27.01
CA PRO A 11 -3.72 14.62 -27.21
C PRO A 11 -4.58 15.26 -28.30
N SER A 12 -5.13 16.44 -28.02
CA SER A 12 -5.90 17.20 -29.00
C SER A 12 -5.97 18.67 -28.63
N PRO A 13 -6.46 19.56 -29.52
CA PRO A 13 -6.77 20.94 -29.13
C PRO A 13 -7.77 21.03 -27.96
N GLU A 14 -8.63 20.01 -27.77
CA GLU A 14 -9.56 19.90 -26.65
C GLU A 14 -8.97 19.24 -25.39
N ASN A 15 -7.76 18.68 -25.48
CA ASN A 15 -7.00 18.11 -24.38
C ASN A 15 -5.52 18.52 -24.51
N PRO A 16 -5.21 19.82 -24.30
CA PRO A 16 -3.88 20.35 -24.50
C PRO A 16 -2.95 20.02 -23.33
N ILE A 17 -1.67 20.35 -23.50
CA ILE A 17 -0.68 20.37 -22.42
C ILE A 17 -0.82 21.69 -21.64
N TRP A 18 -0.92 21.57 -20.31
CA TRP A 18 -0.95 22.65 -19.34
C TRP A 18 0.40 22.75 -18.64
N THR A 19 0.89 23.96 -18.40
CA THR A 19 2.23 24.20 -17.82
C THR A 19 2.17 25.19 -16.67
N PRO A 20 3.19 25.28 -15.80
CA PRO A 20 3.22 26.31 -14.75
C PRO A 20 3.27 27.76 -15.28
N HIS A 21 3.44 27.96 -16.59
CA HIS A 21 3.53 29.27 -17.23
C HIS A 21 2.26 29.64 -18.02
N GLU A 22 1.11 29.03 -17.70
CA GLU A 22 -0.16 29.44 -18.33
C GLU A 22 -0.39 30.96 -18.16
N PRO A 23 -0.77 31.71 -19.22
CA PRO A 23 -1.11 33.13 -19.10
C PRO A 23 -2.25 33.39 -18.11
N ASN A 24 -3.15 32.42 -17.96
CA ASN A 24 -4.17 32.38 -16.93
C ASN A 24 -3.74 31.40 -15.82
N GLU A 25 -3.34 31.93 -14.67
CA GLU A 25 -2.89 31.12 -13.51
C GLU A 25 -3.91 30.07 -13.05
N HIS A 26 -5.20 30.34 -13.25
CA HIS A 26 -6.29 29.45 -12.85
C HIS A 26 -6.34 28.17 -13.70
N ASP A 27 -5.90 28.23 -14.95
CA ASP A 27 -5.85 27.05 -15.82
C ASP A 27 -4.83 26.04 -15.30
N TRP A 28 -3.65 26.51 -14.89
CA TRP A 28 -2.64 25.65 -14.28
C TRP A 28 -3.13 25.04 -12.97
N MET A 29 -3.79 25.84 -12.13
CA MET A 29 -4.36 25.34 -10.88
C MET A 29 -5.42 24.26 -11.13
N LEU A 30 -6.32 24.48 -12.10
CA LEU A 30 -7.34 23.51 -12.46
C LEU A 30 -6.72 22.22 -13.02
N ALA A 31 -5.67 22.31 -13.85
CA ALA A 31 -4.94 21.14 -14.35
C ALA A 31 -4.33 20.31 -13.21
N LYS A 32 -3.78 20.95 -12.17
CA LYS A 32 -3.31 20.26 -10.96
C LYS A 32 -4.43 19.55 -10.21
N PHE A 33 -5.63 20.14 -10.09
CA PHE A 33 -6.77 19.45 -9.47
C PHE A 33 -7.26 18.26 -10.29
N TRP A 34 -7.16 18.31 -11.61
CA TRP A 34 -7.43 17.15 -12.47
C TRP A 34 -6.43 16.02 -12.27
N LEU A 35 -5.14 16.34 -12.14
CA LEU A 35 -4.14 15.36 -11.74
C LEU A 35 -4.46 14.79 -10.35
N GLY A 36 -4.80 15.66 -9.39
CA GLY A 36 -5.14 15.30 -8.02
C GLY A 36 -6.34 14.35 -7.91
N VAL A 37 -7.43 14.59 -8.65
CA VAL A 37 -8.59 13.68 -8.59
C VAL A 37 -8.30 12.30 -9.16
N SER A 38 -7.49 12.23 -10.22
CA SER A 38 -7.04 10.95 -10.76
C SER A 38 -6.14 10.22 -9.77
N GLU A 39 -5.17 10.92 -9.16
CA GLU A 39 -4.32 10.38 -8.11
C GLU A 39 -5.15 9.86 -6.93
N SER A 40 -6.10 10.65 -6.43
CA SER A 40 -6.92 10.24 -5.27
C SER A 40 -7.71 8.96 -5.50
N ASN A 41 -8.31 8.82 -6.68
CA ASN A 41 -9.08 7.63 -7.01
C ASN A 41 -8.16 6.42 -7.26
N PHE A 42 -7.01 6.63 -7.91
CA PHE A 42 -6.01 5.58 -8.11
C PHE A 42 -5.38 5.12 -6.79
N HIS A 43 -4.99 6.06 -5.94
CA HIS A 43 -4.43 5.82 -4.61
C HIS A 43 -5.41 4.98 -3.78
N GLN A 44 -6.63 5.46 -3.59
CA GLN A 44 -7.53 4.82 -2.64
C GLN A 44 -8.00 3.44 -3.11
N LEU A 45 -8.25 3.26 -4.40
CA LEU A 45 -8.82 2.01 -4.93
C LEU A 45 -7.75 0.99 -5.35
N CYS A 46 -6.68 1.44 -6.01
CA CYS A 46 -5.64 0.55 -6.51
C CYS A 46 -4.49 0.40 -5.50
N THR A 47 -3.88 1.51 -5.09
CA THR A 47 -2.65 1.47 -4.27
C THR A 47 -2.94 1.01 -2.84
N HIS A 48 -4.01 1.51 -2.24
CA HIS A 48 -4.41 1.21 -0.88
C HIS A 48 -5.30 -0.04 -0.85
N LEU A 49 -6.59 0.08 -1.16
CA LEU A 49 -7.56 -1.01 -1.00
C LEU A 49 -7.16 -2.30 -1.73
N LEU A 50 -6.91 -2.25 -3.05
CA LEU A 50 -6.56 -3.47 -3.78
C LEU A 50 -5.20 -4.02 -3.36
N ARG A 51 -4.14 -3.20 -3.44
CA ARG A 51 -2.74 -3.63 -3.34
C ARG A 51 -2.20 -3.72 -1.91
N THR A 52 -3.03 -3.50 -0.88
CA THR A 52 -2.66 -3.83 0.50
C THR A 52 -3.71 -4.73 1.13
N HIS A 53 -4.98 -4.35 1.17
CA HIS A 53 -6.04 -5.16 1.78
C HIS A 53 -6.39 -6.41 0.97
N LEU A 54 -7.12 -6.23 -0.14
CA LEU A 54 -7.84 -7.32 -0.81
C LEU A 54 -6.91 -8.40 -1.37
N THR A 55 -5.72 -8.00 -1.82
CA THR A 55 -4.72 -8.92 -2.35
C THR A 55 -4.04 -9.73 -1.24
N THR A 56 -3.64 -9.09 -0.13
CA THR A 56 -3.00 -9.81 0.98
C THR A 56 -4.00 -10.61 1.82
N GLU A 57 -5.30 -10.26 1.80
CA GLU A 57 -6.38 -11.03 2.42
C GLU A 57 -6.36 -12.50 1.96
N SER A 58 -6.03 -12.75 0.68
CA SER A 58 -5.89 -14.11 0.14
C SER A 58 -4.78 -14.92 0.83
N PHE A 59 -3.66 -14.28 1.17
CA PHE A 59 -2.55 -14.92 1.89
C PHE A 59 -2.89 -15.11 3.38
N ALA A 60 -3.59 -14.16 3.99
CA ALA A 60 -4.09 -14.33 5.35
C ALA A 60 -5.03 -15.55 5.45
N LEU A 61 -5.97 -15.68 4.51
CA LEU A 61 -6.88 -16.83 4.45
C LEU A 61 -6.14 -18.14 4.19
N SER A 62 -5.18 -18.15 3.26
CA SER A 62 -4.36 -19.35 2.99
C SER A 62 -3.54 -19.78 4.21
N THR A 63 -3.02 -18.82 4.99
CA THR A 63 -2.29 -19.09 6.23
C THR A 63 -3.15 -19.89 7.21
N TRP A 64 -4.40 -19.47 7.43
CA TRP A 64 -5.34 -20.17 8.30
C TRP A 64 -5.81 -21.52 7.76
N ARG A 65 -5.83 -21.71 6.44
CA ARG A 65 -6.29 -22.96 5.80
C ARG A 65 -5.22 -24.03 5.78
N ASN A 66 -3.95 -23.64 5.64
CA ASN A 66 -2.90 -24.55 5.18
C ASN A 66 -1.71 -24.67 6.15
N LEU A 67 -1.52 -23.74 7.09
CA LEU A 67 -0.42 -23.81 8.07
C LEU A 67 -0.97 -24.11 9.46
N ALA A 68 -0.48 -25.18 10.08
CA ALA A 68 -0.87 -25.57 11.43
C ALA A 68 -0.32 -24.58 12.47
N SER A 69 -1.00 -24.42 13.61
CA SER A 69 -0.55 -23.53 14.69
C SER A 69 0.90 -23.75 15.17
N PRO A 70 1.44 -24.99 15.19
CA PRO A 70 2.84 -25.22 15.52
C PRO A 70 3.84 -24.82 14.41
N HIS A 71 3.39 -24.63 13.17
CA HIS A 71 4.24 -24.36 12.01
C HIS A 71 4.99 -23.03 12.20
N PRO A 72 6.31 -22.96 11.96
CA PRO A 72 7.10 -21.75 12.19
C PRO A 72 6.62 -20.56 11.33
N VAL A 73 6.26 -20.80 10.06
CA VAL A 73 5.71 -19.74 9.20
C VAL A 73 4.32 -19.26 9.67
N PHE A 74 3.51 -20.12 10.31
CA PHE A 74 2.26 -19.67 10.93
C PHE A 74 2.56 -18.70 12.08
N LYS A 75 3.48 -19.07 12.98
CA LYS A 75 3.91 -18.22 14.11
C LYS A 75 4.51 -16.89 13.64
N LEU A 76 5.27 -16.92 12.54
CA LEU A 76 5.84 -15.73 11.89
C LEU A 76 4.76 -14.81 11.33
N LEU A 77 3.78 -15.35 10.60
CA LEU A 77 2.75 -14.54 9.92
C LEU A 77 1.61 -14.11 10.83
N GLN A 78 1.33 -14.83 11.92
CA GLN A 78 0.21 -14.56 12.84
C GLN A 78 0.08 -13.07 13.24
N PRO A 79 1.13 -12.36 13.71
CA PRO A 79 1.01 -10.95 14.06
C PRO A 79 0.76 -10.03 12.86
N HIS A 80 1.13 -10.44 11.64
CA HIS A 80 1.03 -9.62 10.43
C HIS A 80 -0.29 -9.81 9.67
N ILE A 81 -0.87 -11.01 9.72
CA ILE A 81 -2.17 -11.32 9.09
C ILE A 81 -3.37 -10.92 9.96
N TYR A 82 -3.14 -10.58 11.23
CA TYR A 82 -4.19 -10.14 12.14
C TYR A 82 -4.78 -8.80 11.66
N GLY A 83 -6.11 -8.69 11.70
CA GLY A 83 -6.84 -7.49 11.27
C GLY A 83 -7.47 -7.62 9.88
N VAL A 84 -6.71 -8.02 8.86
CA VAL A 84 -7.13 -7.88 7.44
C VAL A 84 -8.46 -8.56 7.12
N LEU A 85 -8.66 -9.79 7.60
CA LEU A 85 -9.91 -10.54 7.38
C LEU A 85 -11.12 -9.85 8.03
N ALA A 86 -10.92 -9.22 9.19
CA ALA A 86 -11.98 -8.53 9.92
C ALA A 86 -12.33 -7.21 9.23
N ILE A 87 -11.33 -6.36 8.97
CA ILE A 87 -11.57 -5.05 8.36
C ILE A 87 -12.10 -5.17 6.93
N ASP A 88 -11.64 -6.14 6.13
CA ASP A 88 -12.14 -6.32 4.77
C ASP A 88 -13.58 -6.85 4.76
N THR A 89 -13.94 -7.67 5.76
CA THR A 89 -15.33 -8.12 5.94
C THR A 89 -16.26 -6.97 6.32
N ILE A 90 -15.82 -6.07 7.20
CA ILE A 90 -16.56 -4.83 7.53
C ILE A 90 -16.61 -3.92 6.30
N GLY A 91 -15.48 -3.72 5.64
CA GLY A 91 -15.30 -2.85 4.49
C GLY A 91 -16.21 -3.21 3.32
N ARG A 92 -16.35 -4.50 3.01
CA ARG A 92 -17.30 -4.99 1.99
C ARG A 92 -18.75 -4.57 2.25
N LYS A 93 -19.15 -4.38 3.52
CA LYS A 93 -20.51 -3.98 3.89
C LYS A 93 -20.66 -2.47 4.03
N GLU A 94 -19.70 -1.81 4.67
CA GLU A 94 -19.85 -0.43 5.14
C GLU A 94 -19.03 0.60 4.36
N LEU A 95 -17.92 0.19 3.74
CA LEU A 95 -17.00 1.10 3.04
C LEU A 95 -17.19 1.05 1.52
N ILE A 96 -17.03 -0.13 0.92
CA ILE A 96 -17.06 -0.34 -0.54
C ILE A 96 -18.37 -0.95 -1.03
N GLY A 97 -19.25 -1.35 -0.12
CA GLY A 97 -20.61 -1.79 -0.45
C GLY A 97 -21.44 -0.65 -1.05
N SER A 98 -22.51 -1.00 -1.77
CA SER A 98 -23.43 -0.03 -2.36
C SER A 98 -23.96 0.97 -1.31
N GLY A 99 -23.74 2.26 -1.54
CA GLY A 99 -24.11 3.34 -0.61
C GLY A 99 -23.11 3.56 0.53
N GLY A 100 -22.02 2.80 0.58
CA GLY A 100 -20.94 2.92 1.55
C GLY A 100 -20.15 4.22 1.40
N ILE A 101 -19.12 4.37 2.24
CA ILE A 101 -18.32 5.61 2.30
C ILE A 101 -17.65 5.95 0.96
N VAL A 102 -17.17 4.95 0.21
CA VAL A 102 -16.54 5.16 -1.11
C VAL A 102 -17.51 5.80 -2.10
N ASP A 103 -18.77 5.36 -2.12
CA ASP A 103 -19.81 5.91 -3.00
C ASP A 103 -20.09 7.40 -2.77
N GLN A 104 -19.81 7.87 -1.55
CA GLN A 104 -20.13 9.22 -1.13
C GLN A 104 -18.93 10.19 -1.20
N SER A 105 -17.71 9.65 -1.38
CA SER A 105 -16.46 10.40 -1.24
C SER A 105 -15.51 10.28 -2.43
N LEU A 106 -15.70 9.34 -3.36
CA LEU A 106 -14.88 9.19 -4.58
C LEU A 106 -15.66 9.45 -5.87
N SER A 107 -14.96 9.90 -6.91
CA SER A 107 -15.55 10.10 -8.25
C SER A 107 -16.05 8.79 -8.87
N LEU A 108 -15.36 7.67 -8.58
CA LEU A 108 -15.75 6.33 -9.04
C LEU A 108 -16.81 5.64 -8.14
N GLY A 109 -17.38 6.37 -7.17
CA GLY A 109 -18.54 5.92 -6.42
C GLY A 109 -19.72 5.53 -7.31
N GLY A 110 -20.59 4.64 -6.83
CA GLY A 110 -21.78 4.14 -7.54
C GLY A 110 -21.51 2.90 -8.41
N GLY A 111 -20.46 2.14 -8.10
CA GLY A 111 -20.11 0.87 -8.74
C GLY A 111 -18.97 0.93 -9.77
N GLY A 112 -18.55 2.13 -10.20
CA GLY A 112 -17.38 2.30 -11.08
C GLY A 112 -16.07 1.85 -10.42
N HIS A 113 -15.97 2.02 -9.10
CA HIS A 113 -14.81 1.65 -8.30
C HIS A 113 -14.55 0.15 -8.32
N VAL A 114 -15.59 -0.70 -8.30
CA VAL A 114 -15.44 -2.16 -8.42
C VAL A 114 -14.82 -2.53 -9.76
N LYS A 115 -15.36 -1.98 -10.85
CA LYS A 115 -14.82 -2.22 -12.21
C LYS A 115 -13.37 -1.74 -12.33
N PHE A 116 -13.04 -0.61 -11.73
CA PHE A 116 -11.68 -0.09 -11.72
C PHE A 116 -10.71 -1.00 -10.94
N ILE A 117 -11.14 -1.52 -9.77
CA ILE A 117 -10.39 -2.49 -8.99
C ILE A 117 -10.19 -3.78 -9.80
N GLU A 118 -11.23 -4.28 -10.49
CA GLU A 118 -11.14 -5.45 -11.37
C GLU A 118 -10.11 -5.23 -12.48
N GLU A 119 -10.13 -4.09 -13.18
CA GLU A 119 -9.15 -3.77 -14.23
C GLU A 119 -7.72 -3.65 -13.67
N CYS A 120 -7.55 -3.06 -12.48
CA CYS A 120 -6.26 -3.00 -11.83
C CYS A 120 -5.76 -4.38 -11.43
N PHE A 121 -6.64 -5.24 -10.89
CA PHE A 121 -6.29 -6.57 -10.42
C PHE A 121 -5.81 -7.47 -11.56
N LYS A 122 -6.38 -7.35 -12.76
CA LYS A 122 -5.89 -8.07 -13.97
C LYS A 122 -4.40 -7.86 -14.24
N GLN A 123 -3.80 -6.77 -13.77
CA GLN A 123 -2.40 -6.41 -13.98
C GLN A 123 -1.53 -6.58 -12.72
N VAL A 124 -2.10 -6.99 -11.58
CA VAL A 124 -1.33 -7.22 -10.35
C VAL A 124 -0.37 -8.37 -10.56
N ASN A 125 0.88 -8.20 -10.14
CA ASN A 125 1.86 -9.28 -10.07
C ASN A 125 2.54 -9.28 -8.71
N LEU A 126 2.86 -10.45 -8.15
CA LEU A 126 3.52 -10.59 -6.86
C LEU A 126 4.87 -9.84 -6.81
N GLN A 127 5.58 -9.72 -7.94
CA GLN A 127 6.81 -8.94 -8.03
C GLN A 127 6.61 -7.43 -7.86
N ASP A 128 5.38 -6.92 -7.98
CA ASP A 128 5.07 -5.52 -7.66
C ASP A 128 5.24 -5.23 -6.16
N TYR A 129 5.18 -6.27 -5.32
CA TYR A 129 5.29 -6.19 -3.85
C TYR A 129 6.74 -6.33 -3.36
N ASN A 130 7.68 -6.61 -4.27
CA ASN A 130 9.10 -6.57 -3.98
C ASN A 130 9.60 -5.13 -4.12
N LEU A 131 9.69 -4.40 -2.99
CA LEU A 131 9.97 -2.96 -3.00
C LEU A 131 11.27 -2.61 -3.76
N PRO A 132 12.44 -3.24 -3.51
CA PRO A 132 13.66 -2.96 -4.27
C PRO A 132 13.48 -3.16 -5.79
N ASN A 133 12.87 -4.28 -6.20
CA ASN A 133 12.64 -4.55 -7.62
C ASN A 133 11.66 -3.54 -8.24
N ALA A 134 10.61 -3.16 -7.53
CA ALA A 134 9.63 -2.19 -7.99
C ALA A 134 10.22 -0.78 -8.14
N LEU A 135 11.06 -0.34 -7.20
CA LEU A 135 11.77 0.94 -7.28
C LEU A 135 12.75 0.98 -8.46
N LYS A 136 13.52 -0.09 -8.64
CA LYS A 136 14.46 -0.24 -9.76
C LYS A 136 13.74 -0.28 -11.11
N LYS A 137 12.65 -1.04 -11.21
CA LYS A 137 11.81 -1.13 -12.42
C LYS A 137 11.23 0.24 -12.81
N ARG A 138 10.90 1.08 -11.83
CA ARG A 138 10.41 2.45 -12.03
C ARG A 138 11.53 3.46 -12.29
N GLY A 139 12.79 3.10 -12.09
CA GLY A 139 13.95 4.00 -12.25
C GLY A 139 14.02 5.10 -11.20
N VAL A 140 13.52 4.84 -9.99
CA VAL A 140 13.43 5.83 -8.88
C VAL A 140 14.31 5.48 -7.68
N ASP A 141 15.16 4.46 -7.80
CA ASP A 141 16.04 3.95 -6.74
C ASP A 141 17.38 4.70 -6.61
N ASP A 142 17.77 5.52 -7.58
CA ASP A 142 19.02 6.29 -7.56
C ASP A 142 18.87 7.65 -6.82
N PRO A 143 19.43 7.81 -5.60
CA PRO A 143 19.29 9.03 -4.81
C PRO A 143 20.06 10.22 -5.40
N SER A 144 21.06 9.99 -6.25
CA SER A 144 21.81 11.06 -6.90
C SER A 144 21.01 11.72 -8.02
N LYS A 145 20.11 10.97 -8.65
CA LYS A 145 19.20 11.47 -9.70
C LYS A 145 17.85 11.91 -9.15
N LEU A 146 17.34 11.23 -8.12
CA LEU A 146 16.08 11.56 -7.45
C LEU A 146 16.29 11.69 -5.93
N PRO A 147 16.75 12.86 -5.46
CA PRO A 147 16.94 13.13 -4.03
C PRO A 147 15.60 13.40 -3.31
N GLY A 148 15.60 13.40 -1.97
CA GLY A 148 14.39 13.66 -1.15
C GLY A 148 13.36 12.52 -1.17
N TYR A 149 13.84 11.31 -1.50
CA TYR A 149 13.14 10.04 -1.68
C TYR A 149 12.55 9.36 -0.43
N TYR A 150 11.99 10.03 0.58
CA TYR A 150 11.95 9.44 1.93
C TYR A 150 11.17 8.11 2.09
N TYR A 151 10.08 7.89 1.32
CA TYR A 151 9.43 6.57 1.26
C TYR A 151 10.38 5.47 0.76
N ARG A 152 11.19 5.77 -0.27
CA ARG A 152 12.21 4.83 -0.78
C ARG A 152 13.25 4.56 0.29
N ASP A 153 13.81 5.62 0.87
CA ASP A 153 14.96 5.50 1.77
C ASP A 153 14.58 4.71 3.03
N ASP A 154 13.47 5.08 3.66
CA ASP A 154 12.98 4.43 4.89
C ASP A 154 12.43 3.02 4.57
N GLY A 155 11.69 2.89 3.46
CA GLY A 155 11.13 1.60 3.02
C GLY A 155 12.19 0.56 2.69
N LEU A 156 13.31 0.95 2.05
CA LEU A 156 14.42 0.04 1.77
C LEU A 156 15.14 -0.40 3.05
N ALA A 157 15.31 0.48 4.03
CA ALA A 157 15.90 0.11 5.32
C ALA A 157 15.03 -0.92 6.06
N LEU A 158 13.72 -0.69 6.11
CA LEU A 158 12.75 -1.61 6.70
C LEU A 158 12.65 -2.93 5.94
N TRP A 159 12.69 -2.87 4.61
CA TRP A 159 12.70 -4.06 3.75
C TRP A 159 13.88 -4.97 4.08
N GLU A 160 15.10 -4.42 4.15
CA GLU A 160 16.29 -5.21 4.49
C GLU A 160 16.24 -5.76 5.92
N ALA A 161 15.72 -5.00 6.88
CA ALA A 161 15.54 -5.46 8.26
C ALA A 161 14.55 -6.65 8.35
N ILE A 162 13.40 -6.55 7.68
CA ILE A 162 12.41 -7.63 7.60
C ILE A 162 13.00 -8.83 6.87
N LYS A 163 13.69 -8.62 5.74
CA LYS A 163 14.29 -9.71 4.97
C LYS A 163 15.33 -10.48 5.77
N ALA A 164 16.18 -9.77 6.52
CA ALA A 164 17.17 -10.39 7.40
C ALA A 164 16.49 -11.21 8.50
N PHE A 165 15.47 -10.66 9.16
CA PHE A 165 14.69 -11.36 10.19
C PHE A 165 14.01 -12.62 9.65
N VAL A 166 13.33 -12.53 8.50
CA VAL A 166 12.71 -13.68 7.83
C VAL A 166 13.77 -14.70 7.46
N GLY A 167 14.92 -14.27 6.94
CA GLY A 167 16.05 -15.14 6.61
C GLY A 167 16.57 -15.93 7.83
N ASP A 168 16.75 -15.26 8.97
CA ASP A 168 17.14 -15.89 10.23
C ASP A 168 16.13 -16.96 10.66
N ILE A 169 14.83 -16.62 10.69
CA ILE A 169 13.76 -17.56 11.05
C ILE A 169 13.73 -18.76 10.10
N ILE A 170 13.77 -18.53 8.79
CA ILE A 170 13.78 -19.62 7.81
C ILE A 170 15.05 -20.49 7.95
N GLY A 171 16.21 -19.90 8.26
CA GLY A 171 17.45 -20.64 8.52
C GLY A 171 17.42 -21.52 9.78
N ILE A 172 16.63 -21.15 10.78
CA ILE A 172 16.41 -21.95 11.99
C ILE A 172 15.62 -23.22 11.67
N PHE A 173 14.56 -23.13 10.88
CA PHE A 173 13.63 -24.25 10.66
C PHE A 173 13.87 -25.04 9.37
N TYR A 174 14.45 -24.43 8.32
CA TYR A 174 14.77 -25.06 7.04
C TYR A 174 16.28 -25.07 6.81
N LYS A 175 16.90 -26.25 6.87
CA LYS A 175 18.36 -26.39 6.78
C LYS A 175 18.87 -26.36 5.35
N ASN A 176 17.99 -26.65 4.38
CA ASN A 176 18.27 -26.63 2.95
C ASN A 176 16.97 -26.50 2.14
N ASP A 177 17.10 -26.44 0.82
CA ASP A 177 15.95 -26.32 -0.09
C ASP A 177 15.05 -27.56 -0.13
N ASP A 178 15.61 -28.75 0.17
CA ASP A 178 14.81 -29.98 0.19
C ASP A 178 13.85 -30.02 1.37
N ASP A 179 14.18 -29.39 2.50
CA ASP A 179 13.26 -29.19 3.62
C ASP A 179 12.03 -28.36 3.17
N VAL A 180 12.24 -27.30 2.37
CA VAL A 180 11.15 -26.47 1.82
C VAL A 180 10.29 -27.26 0.85
N LYS A 181 10.91 -28.03 -0.06
CA LYS A 181 10.17 -28.86 -1.03
C LYS A 181 9.33 -29.95 -0.37
N ARG A 182 9.83 -30.52 0.73
CA ARG A 182 9.18 -31.61 1.48
C ARG A 182 8.07 -31.13 2.41
N ASP A 183 8.04 -29.85 2.73
CA ASP A 183 7.04 -29.26 3.61
C ASP A 183 5.70 -29.11 2.88
N ASN A 184 4.83 -30.09 3.07
CA ASN A 184 3.51 -30.10 2.44
C ASN A 184 2.61 -28.92 2.86
N GLU A 185 2.80 -28.34 4.05
CA GLU A 185 1.98 -27.22 4.52
C GLU A 185 2.35 -25.94 3.77
N ILE A 186 3.65 -25.62 3.65
CA ILE A 186 4.08 -24.43 2.91
C ILE A 186 3.82 -24.53 1.41
N GLN A 187 3.91 -25.74 0.83
CA GLN A 187 3.55 -25.97 -0.57
C GLN A 187 2.05 -25.80 -0.79
N SER A 188 1.22 -26.32 0.12
CA SER A 188 -0.24 -26.13 0.07
C SER A 188 -0.62 -24.67 0.23
N TRP A 189 0.06 -23.95 1.14
CA TRP A 189 -0.15 -22.54 1.40
C TRP A 189 0.03 -21.68 0.15
N ILE A 190 1.14 -21.84 -0.58
CA ILE A 190 1.38 -21.03 -1.77
C ILE A 190 0.50 -21.47 -2.94
N TYR A 191 0.26 -22.77 -3.07
CA TYR A 191 -0.59 -23.32 -4.13
C TYR A 191 -2.05 -22.87 -3.99
N ASP A 192 -2.60 -22.78 -2.77
CA ASP A 192 -3.96 -22.30 -2.53
C ASP A 192 -4.10 -20.82 -2.96
N VAL A 193 -3.09 -19.98 -2.75
CA VAL A 193 -3.11 -18.60 -3.27
C VAL A 193 -2.99 -18.59 -4.79
N HIS A 194 -2.08 -19.37 -5.37
CA HIS A 194 -1.92 -19.50 -6.82
C HIS A 194 -3.22 -19.94 -7.51
N LYS A 195 -3.86 -20.97 -6.95
CA LYS A 195 -5.00 -21.63 -7.58
C LYS A 195 -6.34 -20.99 -7.25
N ASN A 196 -6.51 -20.51 -6.01
CA ASN A 196 -7.80 -20.13 -5.46
C ASN A 196 -7.86 -18.65 -5.02
N GLY A 197 -6.74 -18.07 -4.60
CA GLY A 197 -6.62 -16.66 -4.24
C GLY A 197 -6.53 -15.76 -5.47
N TRP A 198 -5.31 -15.59 -6.00
CA TRP A 198 -5.03 -14.73 -7.13
C TRP A 198 -5.21 -15.47 -8.46
N ARG A 199 -6.47 -15.73 -8.79
CA ARG A 199 -6.84 -16.52 -9.98
C ARG A 199 -6.52 -15.78 -11.27
N VAL A 200 -5.67 -16.39 -12.11
CA VAL A 200 -5.43 -15.96 -13.49
C VAL A 200 -6.63 -16.39 -14.36
N ASN A 201 -7.67 -15.55 -14.37
CA ASN A 201 -8.90 -15.74 -15.14
C ASN A 201 -8.78 -15.14 -16.57
N PRO A 202 -9.75 -15.39 -17.47
CA PRO A 202 -9.72 -14.79 -18.82
C PRO A 202 -9.53 -13.26 -18.78
N GLY A 203 -8.49 -12.78 -19.48
CA GLY A 203 -8.12 -11.37 -19.54
C GLY A 203 -7.17 -10.89 -18.44
N HIS A 204 -6.77 -11.76 -17.52
CA HIS A 204 -5.73 -11.46 -16.53
C HIS A 204 -4.34 -11.73 -17.12
N GLN A 205 -3.36 -10.92 -16.71
CA GLN A 205 -1.95 -11.27 -16.85
C GLN A 205 -1.59 -12.36 -15.82
N ASP A 206 -0.41 -12.96 -15.98
CA ASP A 206 0.14 -13.79 -14.92
C ASP A 206 0.34 -12.96 -13.65
N HIS A 207 -0.17 -13.48 -12.54
CA HIS A 207 -0.09 -12.81 -11.24
C HIS A 207 1.22 -13.09 -10.50
N GLY A 208 2.13 -13.91 -11.06
CA GLY A 208 3.45 -14.16 -10.50
C GLY A 208 3.47 -14.93 -9.18
N VAL A 209 2.32 -15.48 -8.75
CA VAL A 209 2.24 -16.37 -7.58
C VAL A 209 2.72 -17.76 -8.00
N PRO A 210 3.78 -18.30 -7.40
CA PRO A 210 4.33 -19.59 -7.81
C PRO A 210 3.39 -20.75 -7.42
N THR A 211 3.45 -21.85 -8.18
CA THR A 211 2.70 -23.08 -7.86
C THR A 211 3.29 -23.86 -6.69
N SER A 212 4.59 -23.68 -6.43
CA SER A 212 5.38 -24.38 -5.42
C SER A 212 6.57 -23.51 -5.02
N PHE A 213 7.16 -23.82 -3.87
CA PHE A 213 8.47 -23.29 -3.46
C PHE A 213 9.57 -24.31 -3.74
N GLU A 214 10.64 -23.84 -4.37
CA GLU A 214 11.79 -24.68 -4.74
C GLU A 214 13.05 -24.38 -3.91
N SER A 215 13.07 -23.29 -3.14
CA SER A 215 14.23 -22.88 -2.35
C SER A 215 13.84 -22.03 -1.14
N ARG A 216 14.75 -21.93 -0.17
CA ARG A 216 14.61 -21.04 0.98
C ARG A 216 14.58 -19.58 0.54
N GLU A 217 15.40 -19.19 -0.43
CA GLU A 217 15.49 -17.82 -0.92
C GLU A 217 14.18 -17.36 -1.53
N GLN A 218 13.49 -18.23 -2.29
CA GLN A 218 12.17 -17.92 -2.84
C GLN A 218 11.12 -17.76 -1.73
N LEU A 219 11.15 -18.62 -0.71
CA LEU A 219 10.25 -18.52 0.45
C LEU A 219 10.51 -17.21 1.23
N ILE A 220 11.77 -16.85 1.47
CA ILE A 220 12.17 -15.62 2.13
C ILE A 220 11.68 -14.40 1.34
N GLU A 221 11.82 -14.38 0.01
CA GLU A 221 11.37 -13.27 -0.83
C GLU A 221 9.86 -13.05 -0.72
N VAL A 222 9.06 -14.12 -0.82
CA VAL A 222 7.59 -14.02 -0.74
C VAL A 222 7.14 -13.58 0.67
N LEU A 223 7.72 -14.17 1.72
CA LEU A 223 7.38 -13.80 3.10
C LEU A 223 7.80 -12.36 3.42
N THR A 224 8.97 -11.91 2.94
CA THR A 224 9.42 -10.52 3.08
C THR A 224 8.44 -9.58 2.38
N SER A 225 8.06 -9.88 1.14
CA SER A 225 7.09 -9.09 0.37
C SER A 225 5.76 -8.96 1.12
N LEU A 226 5.27 -10.07 1.68
CA LEU A 226 4.01 -10.11 2.40
C LEU A 226 4.05 -9.34 3.72
N ILE A 227 5.05 -9.59 4.57
CA ILE A 227 5.21 -8.92 5.86
C ILE A 227 5.42 -7.41 5.66
N PHE A 228 6.27 -7.02 4.70
CA PHE A 228 6.46 -5.62 4.35
C PHE A 228 5.14 -4.98 3.87
N THR A 229 4.32 -5.72 3.13
CA THR A 229 3.05 -5.18 2.61
C THR A 229 2.02 -4.97 3.71
N PHE A 230 1.84 -5.97 4.57
CA PHE A 230 0.90 -5.89 5.70
C PHE A 230 1.21 -4.72 6.65
N SER A 231 2.50 -4.48 6.87
CA SER A 231 2.98 -3.47 7.80
C SER A 231 3.33 -2.16 7.08
N CYS A 232 4.54 -2.07 6.54
CA CYS A 232 5.18 -0.86 6.06
C CYS A 232 4.45 -0.24 4.86
N GLN A 233 4.10 -1.03 3.85
CA GLN A 233 3.43 -0.52 2.66
C GLN A 233 2.06 0.04 3.00
N HIS A 234 1.25 -0.74 3.73
CA HIS A 234 -0.05 -0.30 4.22
C HIS A 234 0.08 0.99 5.03
N ALA A 235 1.00 1.03 6.01
CA ALA A 235 1.19 2.23 6.83
C ALA A 235 1.55 3.47 6.00
N ALA A 236 2.48 3.34 5.04
CA ALA A 236 2.91 4.43 4.18
C ALA A 236 1.78 5.00 3.31
N VAL A 237 0.82 4.18 2.88
CA VAL A 237 -0.28 4.61 1.99
C VAL A 237 -1.60 4.88 2.72
N ASN A 238 -1.75 4.46 3.97
CA ASN A 238 -2.93 4.67 4.80
C ASN A 238 -2.74 5.82 5.81
N PHE A 239 -1.75 5.76 6.71
CA PHE A 239 -1.61 6.77 7.78
C PHE A 239 -1.09 8.13 7.28
N SER A 240 -0.59 8.19 6.05
CA SER A 240 -0.28 9.45 5.34
C SER A 240 -1.51 10.22 4.89
N GLN A 241 -2.70 9.59 4.90
CA GLN A 241 -3.92 10.18 4.36
C GLN A 241 -4.38 11.43 5.09
N LYS A 242 -4.12 11.55 6.40
CA LYS A 242 -4.51 12.75 7.16
C LYS A 242 -3.86 14.01 6.57
N ASP A 243 -2.55 13.99 6.37
CA ASP A 243 -1.81 15.14 5.84
C ASP A 243 -2.09 15.36 4.36
N HIS A 244 -2.33 14.27 3.61
CA HIS A 244 -2.59 14.33 2.18
C HIS A 244 -4.00 14.84 1.83
N TYR A 245 -5.04 14.37 2.54
CA TYR A 245 -6.45 14.63 2.21
C TYR A 245 -7.17 15.56 3.19
N GLY A 246 -6.58 15.84 4.37
CA GLY A 246 -7.19 16.66 5.42
C GLY A 246 -7.51 18.09 4.96
N PHE A 247 -6.68 18.64 4.07
CA PHE A 247 -7.00 19.86 3.31
C PHE A 247 -7.43 19.49 1.88
N THR A 248 -8.74 19.41 1.65
CA THR A 248 -9.32 18.85 0.42
C THR A 248 -8.78 19.43 -0.90
N PRO A 249 -8.47 20.73 -1.04
CA PRO A 249 -7.86 21.24 -2.27
C PRO A 249 -6.47 20.64 -2.57
N ASN A 250 -5.74 20.12 -1.58
CA ASN A 250 -4.47 19.42 -1.82
C ASN A 250 -4.67 18.17 -2.69
N ALA A 251 -5.71 17.39 -2.41
CA ALA A 251 -6.01 16.13 -3.07
C ALA A 251 -7.53 15.91 -3.19
N PRO A 252 -8.21 16.58 -4.16
CA PRO A 252 -9.65 16.48 -4.30
C PRO A 252 -10.07 15.11 -4.85
N THR A 253 -10.85 14.35 -4.10
CA THR A 253 -11.32 13.01 -4.52
C THR A 253 -12.50 13.03 -5.52
N ILE A 254 -13.16 14.19 -5.65
CA ILE A 254 -14.31 14.44 -6.53
C ILE A 254 -14.10 15.75 -7.31
N LEU A 255 -14.35 15.73 -8.63
CA LEU A 255 -14.61 16.94 -9.40
C LEU A 255 -16.03 16.89 -10.00
N ARG A 256 -16.75 18.01 -9.94
CA ARG A 256 -18.18 18.13 -10.25
C ARG A 256 -18.49 18.63 -11.67
N LYS A 257 -17.46 18.95 -12.46
CA LYS A 257 -17.57 19.46 -13.82
C LYS A 257 -16.59 18.69 -14.73
N PRO A 258 -16.87 18.60 -16.04
CA PRO A 258 -15.92 18.03 -16.99
C PRO A 258 -14.66 18.90 -17.11
N PRO A 259 -13.55 18.35 -17.64
CA PRO A 259 -12.34 19.12 -17.87
C PRO A 259 -12.56 20.22 -18.92
N PRO A 260 -11.82 21.33 -18.85
CA PRO A 260 -11.90 22.39 -19.85
C PRO A 260 -11.44 21.86 -21.21
N LYS A 261 -12.11 22.30 -22.28
CA LYS A 261 -11.76 21.96 -23.67
C LYS A 261 -10.89 23.02 -24.34
N LYS A 262 -10.64 24.14 -23.67
CA LYS A 262 -9.86 25.27 -24.19
C LYS A 262 -9.14 25.96 -23.04
N LYS A 263 -8.00 26.57 -23.34
CA LYS A 263 -7.28 27.43 -22.40
C LYS A 263 -8.00 28.77 -22.24
N GLY A 264 -7.74 29.47 -21.13
CA GLY A 264 -8.27 30.79 -20.81
C GLY A 264 -9.66 30.79 -20.18
N GLU A 265 -10.24 29.62 -19.87
CA GLU A 265 -11.62 29.49 -19.37
C GLU A 265 -11.70 29.42 -17.84
N ALA A 266 -10.63 29.01 -17.14
CA ALA A 266 -10.68 28.83 -15.70
C ALA A 266 -10.74 30.19 -14.96
N THR A 267 -11.57 30.25 -13.93
CA THR A 267 -11.66 31.35 -12.97
C THR A 267 -11.72 30.75 -11.57
N LEU A 268 -11.40 31.53 -10.53
CA LEU A 268 -11.60 31.05 -9.16
C LEU A 268 -13.04 30.54 -8.93
N LYS A 269 -14.05 31.22 -9.48
CA LYS A 269 -15.45 30.79 -9.38
C LYS A 269 -15.71 29.44 -10.06
N SER A 270 -15.21 29.22 -11.27
CA SER A 270 -15.39 27.95 -11.97
C SER A 270 -14.63 26.81 -11.30
N ILE A 271 -13.42 27.08 -10.79
CA ILE A 271 -12.63 26.15 -9.95
C ILE A 271 -13.43 25.73 -8.72
N MET A 272 -13.92 26.69 -7.92
CA MET A 272 -14.68 26.38 -6.71
C MET A 272 -16.00 25.65 -6.99
N SER A 273 -16.58 25.85 -8.18
CA SER A 273 -17.75 25.08 -8.63
C SER A 273 -17.41 23.66 -9.10
N THR A 274 -16.15 23.42 -9.46
CA THR A 274 -15.63 22.13 -9.94
C THR A 274 -15.10 21.28 -8.78
N LEU A 275 -14.38 21.87 -7.83
CA LEU A 275 -13.91 21.19 -6.61
C LEU A 275 -15.06 20.58 -5.80
N PRO A 276 -14.79 19.62 -4.89
CA PRO A 276 -15.81 19.05 -4.00
C PRO A 276 -16.62 20.15 -3.30
N ASN A 277 -17.93 19.97 -3.18
CA ASN A 277 -18.69 20.83 -2.29
C ASN A 277 -18.35 20.53 -0.81
N LYS A 278 -18.73 21.42 0.11
CA LYS A 278 -18.43 21.26 1.54
C LYS A 278 -18.89 19.91 2.15
N GLY A 279 -20.02 19.37 1.68
CA GLY A 279 -20.52 18.08 2.15
C GLY A 279 -19.65 16.92 1.65
N GLN A 280 -19.24 16.94 0.38
CA GLN A 280 -18.33 15.95 -0.18
C GLN A 280 -16.95 16.01 0.48
N ALA A 281 -16.40 17.22 0.65
CA ALA A 281 -15.14 17.45 1.35
C ALA A 281 -15.19 16.92 2.80
N SER A 282 -16.27 17.24 3.54
CA SER A 282 -16.47 16.74 4.90
C SER A 282 -16.56 15.22 4.98
N LYS A 283 -17.19 14.57 3.98
CA LYS A 283 -17.24 13.11 3.92
C LYS A 283 -15.87 12.51 3.66
N ALA A 284 -15.09 13.06 2.73
CA ALA A 284 -13.72 12.61 2.49
C ALA A 284 -12.83 12.73 3.74
N ILE A 285 -12.93 13.85 4.48
CA ILE A 285 -12.22 14.03 5.76
C ILE A 285 -12.68 12.99 6.80
N ALA A 286 -13.99 12.73 6.90
CA ALA A 286 -14.52 11.71 7.81
C ALA A 286 -14.04 10.30 7.45
N THR A 287 -13.97 9.97 6.15
CA THR A 287 -13.38 8.72 5.65
C THR A 287 -11.95 8.58 6.14
N VAL A 288 -11.12 9.60 5.92
CA VAL A 288 -9.72 9.59 6.33
C VAL A 288 -9.58 9.45 7.84
N TYR A 289 -10.41 10.15 8.62
CA TYR A 289 -10.40 10.02 10.08
C TYR A 289 -10.69 8.59 10.54
N ILE A 290 -11.64 7.89 9.91
CA ILE A 290 -11.96 6.51 10.24
C ILE A 290 -10.78 5.59 9.89
N LEU A 291 -10.27 5.70 8.66
CA LEU A 291 -9.24 4.79 8.13
C LEU A 291 -7.86 4.99 8.78
N THR A 292 -7.60 6.14 9.39
CA THR A 292 -6.28 6.44 10.00
C THR A 292 -6.28 6.36 11.52
N LYS A 293 -7.35 5.85 12.13
CA LYS A 293 -7.46 5.76 13.59
C LYS A 293 -6.79 4.46 14.09
N PHE A 294 -5.63 4.59 14.72
CA PHE A 294 -5.04 3.51 15.50
C PHE A 294 -5.96 3.06 16.65
N SER A 295 -6.04 1.76 16.88
CA SER A 295 -6.69 1.22 18.08
C SER A 295 -5.82 1.43 19.31
N GLU A 296 -6.43 1.42 20.50
CA GLU A 296 -5.69 1.59 21.76
C GLU A 296 -4.79 0.39 22.09
N ASP A 297 -5.09 -0.78 21.52
CA ASP A 297 -4.38 -2.04 21.69
C ASP A 297 -3.46 -2.39 20.52
N GLU A 298 -3.20 -1.43 19.63
CA GLU A 298 -2.38 -1.63 18.44
C GLU A 298 -0.96 -2.11 18.80
N ARG A 299 -0.44 -3.06 18.02
CA ARG A 299 0.94 -3.54 18.14
C ARG A 299 1.71 -3.16 16.90
N TYR A 300 2.67 -2.27 17.09
CA TYR A 300 3.55 -1.76 16.05
C TYR A 300 4.65 -2.77 15.65
N LEU A 301 5.33 -2.49 14.54
CA LEU A 301 6.26 -3.39 13.85
C LEU A 301 7.30 -3.96 14.80
N GLY A 302 7.39 -5.30 14.84
CA GLY A 302 8.35 -6.03 15.68
C GLY A 302 7.90 -6.23 17.13
N ASN A 303 6.78 -5.63 17.56
CA ASN A 303 6.17 -5.96 18.85
C ASN A 303 5.48 -7.34 18.79
N TYR A 304 6.25 -8.36 19.15
CA TYR A 304 5.82 -9.77 19.15
C TYR A 304 5.40 -10.29 20.54
N SER A 305 4.98 -9.38 21.44
CA SER A 305 4.56 -9.70 22.82
C SER A 305 3.40 -10.71 22.95
N ALA A 306 2.62 -10.90 21.89
CA ALA A 306 1.48 -11.84 21.84
C ALA A 306 1.67 -12.95 20.80
N THR A 307 2.91 -13.29 20.46
CA THR A 307 3.24 -14.39 19.55
C THR A 307 3.49 -15.69 20.31
N ALA A 308 3.48 -16.82 19.59
CA ALA A 308 3.59 -18.17 20.16
C ALA A 308 5.01 -18.77 20.01
N TRP A 309 6.06 -17.96 20.04
CA TRP A 309 7.45 -18.42 19.92
C TRP A 309 7.96 -19.00 21.24
N GLU A 310 8.60 -20.17 21.16
CA GLU A 310 9.26 -20.85 22.30
C GLU A 310 10.72 -21.22 22.00
N ASP A 311 11.08 -21.30 20.72
CA ASP A 311 12.44 -21.63 20.28
C ASP A 311 13.41 -20.49 20.59
N ASN A 312 14.51 -20.79 21.28
CA ASN A 312 15.46 -19.78 21.74
C ASN A 312 16.15 -19.05 20.58
N ASP A 313 16.50 -19.74 19.49
CA ASP A 313 17.14 -19.12 18.34
C ASP A 313 16.17 -18.16 17.65
N ALA A 314 14.88 -18.51 17.62
CA ALA A 314 13.83 -17.62 17.10
C ALA A 314 13.63 -16.39 18.00
N LEU A 315 13.66 -16.54 19.33
CA LEU A 315 13.60 -15.42 20.27
C LEU A 315 14.82 -14.49 20.12
N ASP A 316 16.01 -15.04 19.91
CA ASP A 316 17.23 -14.26 19.64
C ASP A 316 17.13 -13.51 18.30
N ALA A 317 16.56 -14.13 17.26
CA ALA A 317 16.30 -13.47 15.98
C ALA A 317 15.31 -12.30 16.12
N ILE A 318 14.28 -12.46 16.95
CA ILE A 318 13.33 -11.38 17.27
C ILE A 318 14.05 -10.23 17.98
N SER A 319 14.91 -10.51 18.95
CA SER A 319 15.70 -9.47 19.64
C SER A 319 16.55 -8.68 18.65
N ARG A 320 17.29 -9.36 17.78
CA ARG A 320 18.12 -8.69 16.75
C ARG A 320 17.27 -7.83 15.79
N PHE A 321 16.08 -8.31 15.43
CA PHE A 321 15.15 -7.56 14.60
C PHE A 321 14.68 -6.28 15.29
N GLN A 322 14.29 -6.37 16.57
CA GLN A 322 13.86 -5.23 17.37
C GLN A 322 14.97 -4.19 17.54
N ASP A 323 16.20 -4.62 17.82
CA ASP A 323 17.36 -3.73 17.94
C ASP A 323 17.64 -2.99 16.61
N ASN A 324 17.52 -3.69 15.47
CA ASN A 324 17.68 -3.09 14.16
C ASN A 324 16.57 -2.06 13.84
N LEU A 325 15.32 -2.35 14.22
CA LEU A 325 14.22 -1.40 14.09
C LEU A 325 14.43 -0.15 14.96
N GLU A 326 14.98 -0.29 16.17
CA GLU A 326 15.30 0.85 17.03
C GLU A 326 16.35 1.76 16.39
N ASP A 327 17.42 1.18 15.83
CA ASP A 327 18.44 1.92 15.07
C ASP A 327 17.85 2.64 13.85
N ILE A 328 16.97 1.98 13.08
CA ILE A 328 16.26 2.60 11.96
C ILE A 328 15.40 3.77 12.45
N SER A 329 14.65 3.61 13.56
CA SER A 329 13.83 4.67 14.15
C SER A 329 14.66 5.89 14.54
N MET A 330 15.82 5.68 15.18
CA MET A 330 16.76 6.75 15.53
C MET A 330 17.24 7.50 14.28
N LYS A 331 17.70 6.78 13.25
CA LYS A 331 18.17 7.38 11.99
C LYS A 331 17.09 8.18 11.28
N ILE A 332 15.85 7.68 11.24
CA ILE A 332 14.71 8.41 10.65
C ILE A 332 14.44 9.71 11.44
N LYS A 333 14.46 9.66 12.78
CA LYS A 333 14.28 10.85 13.64
C LYS A 333 15.39 11.88 13.44
N GLU A 334 16.64 11.46 13.39
CA GLU A 334 17.80 12.33 13.13
C GLU A 334 17.70 12.98 11.74
N ARG A 335 17.33 12.21 10.71
CA ARG A 335 17.08 12.73 9.37
C ARG A 335 15.95 13.76 9.40
N ASN A 336 14.83 13.42 10.03
CA ASN A 336 13.63 14.26 10.11
C ASN A 336 13.85 15.59 10.86
N ALA A 337 14.75 15.63 11.85
CA ALA A 337 15.09 16.86 12.57
C ALA A 337 15.67 17.96 11.65
N ASN A 338 16.16 17.58 10.47
CA ASN A 338 16.74 18.47 9.48
C ASN A 338 15.82 18.73 8.28
N LEU A 339 14.57 18.23 8.31
CA LEU A 339 13.59 18.44 7.24
C LEU A 339 12.58 19.54 7.58
N GLU A 340 12.18 20.31 6.56
CA GLU A 340 11.07 21.26 6.69
C GLU A 340 9.75 20.54 6.98
N VAL A 341 9.52 19.40 6.32
CA VAL A 341 8.38 18.51 6.55
C VAL A 341 8.91 17.12 6.87
N PRO A 342 8.92 16.72 8.16
CA PRO A 342 9.29 15.37 8.58
C PRO A 342 8.45 14.28 7.89
N TYR A 343 9.09 13.20 7.46
CA TYR A 343 8.39 12.01 6.95
C TYR A 343 8.35 10.94 8.05
N THR A 344 7.18 10.71 8.65
CA THR A 344 7.04 9.91 9.88
C THR A 344 6.26 8.61 9.70
N TYR A 345 5.66 8.37 8.54
CA TYR A 345 4.74 7.24 8.32
C TYR A 345 5.44 5.87 8.32
N LEU A 346 6.77 5.86 8.19
CA LEU A 346 7.61 4.66 8.25
C LEU A 346 8.52 4.62 9.49
N LEU A 347 8.18 5.38 10.54
CA LEU A 347 8.77 5.12 11.86
C LEU A 347 8.23 3.77 12.38
N PRO A 348 9.09 2.82 12.83
CA PRO A 348 8.64 1.53 13.34
C PRO A 348 7.53 1.62 14.40
N GLU A 349 7.58 2.62 15.29
CA GLU A 349 6.55 2.88 16.31
C GLU A 349 5.23 3.46 15.78
N CYS A 350 5.14 3.74 14.48
CA CYS A 350 3.94 4.23 13.79
C CYS A 350 3.44 3.25 12.72
N ILE A 351 4.09 2.09 12.56
CA ILE A 351 3.74 1.05 11.60
C ILE A 351 3.08 -0.10 12.37
N PRO A 352 1.77 -0.34 12.26
CA PRO A 352 1.15 -1.57 12.77
C PRO A 352 1.81 -2.83 12.18
N ASN A 353 1.80 -3.94 12.92
CA ASN A 353 2.29 -5.21 12.37
C ASN A 353 1.46 -5.67 11.15
N GLY A 354 0.16 -5.37 11.14
CA GLY A 354 -0.78 -5.84 10.12
C GLY A 354 -1.64 -4.73 9.51
N THR A 355 -2.41 -5.12 8.50
CA THR A 355 -3.43 -4.26 7.87
C THR A 355 -4.76 -4.44 8.60
N ALA A 356 -5.11 -3.50 9.48
CA ALA A 356 -6.22 -3.66 10.43
C ALA A 356 -7.29 -2.56 10.40
N ILE A 357 -7.12 -1.51 9.58
CA ILE A 357 -8.05 -0.37 9.51
C ILE A 357 -8.15 0.18 8.10
#